data_AF-A0A6N8YCJ2-F1
#
_entry.id   AF-A0A6N8YCJ2-F1
#
_cell.length_a   1.000
_cell.length_b   1.000
_cell.length_c   1.000
_cell.angle_alpha   90.00
_cell.angle_beta   90.00
_cell.angle_gamma   90.00
#
_symmetry.space_group_name_H-M   'P 1'
#
loop_
_entity.id
_entity.type
_entity.pdbx_description
1 polymer ?
#
loop_
_entity_poly.entity_id
_entity_poly.type
_entity_poly.pdbx_seq_one_letter_code
_entity_poly.pdbx_strand_id
1 'polypeptide(L)'
;MTAPSDPVLERRQRLARLARTGRRAGYSLYGVSLAAFVAGFVTGFTTAPATIAAVTLVVGSLLLLPSIIIGYGVSAADRADRDDDW
;
A
#
# COMPACT_ATOMS: atom_id res chain seq x y z
N MET A 1 -10.39 -4.64 35.10
CA MET A 1 -9.22 -5.53 34.99
C MET A 1 -8.78 -5.51 33.53
N THR A 2 -7.84 -4.64 33.17
CA THR A 2 -7.26 -4.59 31.82
C THR A 2 -6.45 -5.86 31.62
N ALA A 3 -6.89 -6.75 30.73
CA ALA A 3 -6.07 -7.88 30.32
C ALA A 3 -4.71 -7.34 29.82
N PRO A 4 -3.57 -7.98 30.16
CA PRO A 4 -2.27 -7.51 29.71
C PRO A 4 -2.29 -7.41 28.18
N SER A 5 -2.01 -6.21 27.65
CA SER A 5 -1.97 -5.97 26.21
C SER A 5 -1.04 -7.00 25.57
N ASP A 6 -1.59 -7.87 24.72
CA ASP A 6 -0.78 -8.87 24.04
C ASP A 6 0.21 -8.16 23.09
N PRO A 7 1.53 -8.27 23.34
CA PRO A 7 2.54 -7.62 22.50
C PRO A 7 2.49 -8.08 21.04
N VAL A 8 1.94 -9.26 20.75
CA VAL A 8 1.75 -9.77 19.38
C VAL A 8 0.63 -9.00 18.67
N LEU A 9 -0.51 -8.79 19.33
CA LEU A 9 -1.62 -8.02 18.78
C LEU A 9 -1.22 -6.57 18.49
N GLU A 10 -0.44 -5.94 19.38
CA GLU A 10 0.07 -4.58 19.13
C GLU A 10 0.99 -4.51 17.90
N ARG A 11 1.88 -5.49 17.70
CA ARG A 11 2.75 -5.55 16.52
C ARG A 11 1.96 -5.75 15.24
N ARG A 12 0.95 -6.63 15.24
CA ARG A 12 0.06 -6.85 14.09
C ARG A 12 -0.70 -5.58 13.71
N GLN A 13 -1.23 -4.85 14.69
CA GLN A 13 -1.90 -3.57 14.44
C GLN A 13 -0.96 -2.52 13.83
N ARG A 14 0.31 -2.45 14.26
CA ARG A 14 1.30 -1.55 13.66
C ARG A 14 1.58 -1.91 12.21
N LEU A 15 1.78 -3.19 11.91
CA LEU A 15 1.97 -3.69 10.54
C LEU A 15 0.75 -3.43 9.66
N ALA A 16 -0.47 -3.64 10.18
CA ALA A 16 -1.70 -3.35 9.48
C ALA A 16 -1.83 -1.85 9.13
N ARG A 17 -1.50 -0.97 10.07
CA ARG A 17 -1.48 0.49 9.84
C ARG A 17 -0.45 0.87 8.78
N LEU A 18 0.78 0.35 8.87
CA LEU A 18 1.83 0.61 7.89
C LEU A 18 1.41 0.15 6.49
N ALA A 19 0.86 -1.06 6.38
CA ALA A 19 0.37 -1.60 5.12
C ALA A 19 -0.80 -0.79 4.55
N ARG A 20 -1.70 -0.27 5.39
CA ARG A 20 -2.81 0.60 4.96
C ARG A 20 -2.30 1.95 4.44
N THR A 21 -1.35 2.57 5.14
CA THR A 21 -0.73 3.83 4.71
C THR A 21 0.07 3.64 3.41
N GLY A 22 0.85 2.56 3.31
CA GLY A 22 1.62 2.23 2.11
C GLY A 22 0.74 1.96 0.89
N ARG A 23 -0.39 1.25 1.05
CA ARG A 23 -1.40 1.09 -0.02
C ARG A 23 -1.93 2.44 -0.49
N ARG A 24 -2.33 3.31 0.45
CA ARG A 24 -2.88 4.64 0.11
C ARG A 24 -1.85 5.49 -0.64
N ALA A 25 -0.59 5.47 -0.20
CA ALA A 25 0.51 6.15 -0.87
C ALA A 25 0.75 5.59 -2.28
N GLY A 26 0.81 4.26 -2.44
CA GLY A 26 0.98 3.64 -3.75
C GLY A 26 -0.16 3.96 -4.73
N TYR A 27 -1.42 3.93 -4.28
CA TYR A 27 -2.55 4.34 -5.13
C TYR A 27 -2.51 5.83 -5.49
N SER A 28 -2.08 6.70 -4.58
CA SER A 28 -1.90 8.12 -4.91
C SER A 28 -0.83 8.33 -5.99
N LEU A 29 0.27 7.56 -5.95
CA LEU A 29 1.32 7.59 -6.97
C LEU A 29 0.80 7.12 -8.33
N TYR A 30 -0.06 6.09 -8.38
CA TYR A 30 -0.74 5.73 -9.63
C TYR A 30 -1.68 6.82 -10.13
N GLY A 31 -2.40 7.51 -9.25
CA GLY A 31 -3.20 8.67 -9.62
C GLY A 31 -2.36 9.79 -10.24
N VAL A 32 -1.19 10.08 -9.67
CA VAL A 32 -0.24 11.06 -10.23
C VAL A 32 0.31 10.58 -11.57
N SER A 33 0.66 9.30 -11.69
CA SER A 33 1.14 8.71 -12.94
C SER A 33 0.11 8.86 -14.06
N LEU A 34 -1.16 8.56 -13.77
CA LEU A 34 -2.26 8.73 -14.70
C LEU A 34 -2.47 10.20 -15.09
N ALA A 35 -2.43 11.12 -14.13
CA ALA A 35 -2.56 12.56 -14.40
C ALA A 35 -1.41 13.08 -15.29
N ALA A 36 -0.17 12.65 -15.03
CA ALA A 36 1.00 12.99 -15.83
C ALA A 36 0.89 12.41 -17.25
N PHE A 37 0.41 11.17 -17.38
CA PHE A 37 0.15 10.54 -18.67
C PHE A 37 -0.89 11.33 -19.48
N VAL A 38 -2.02 11.71 -18.87
CA VAL A 38 -3.07 12.51 -19.53
C VAL A 38 -2.55 13.90 -19.91
N ALA A 39 -1.77 14.56 -19.04
CA ALA A 39 -1.15 15.83 -19.36
C ALA A 39 -0.18 15.71 -20.56
N GLY A 40 0.64 14.64 -20.58
CA GLY A 40 1.47 14.29 -21.73
C GLY A 40 0.63 14.09 -22.98
N PHE A 41 -0.45 13.32 -22.89
CA PHE A 41 -1.35 13.05 -24.01
C PHE A 41 -1.95 14.33 -24.62
N VAL A 42 -2.41 15.27 -23.78
CA VAL A 42 -3.00 16.55 -24.24
C VAL A 42 -1.94 17.50 -24.81
N THR A 43 -0.70 17.45 -24.33
CA THR A 43 0.38 18.37 -24.72
C THR A 43 1.31 17.84 -25.82
N GLY A 44 1.08 16.62 -26.32
CA GLY A 44 1.91 16.00 -27.36
C GLY A 44 3.14 15.23 -26.85
N PHE A 45 3.12 14.81 -25.58
CA PHE A 45 4.12 13.98 -24.90
C PHE A 45 5.55 14.54 -24.96
N THR A 46 5.84 15.48 -24.06
CA THR A 46 7.21 15.94 -23.81
C THR A 46 7.95 15.03 -22.83
N THR A 47 9.27 15.17 -22.72
CA THR A 47 10.11 14.34 -21.84
C THR A 47 9.65 14.38 -20.37
N ALA A 48 9.25 15.56 -19.88
CA ALA A 48 8.87 15.76 -18.47
C ALA A 48 7.66 14.92 -18.00
N PRO A 49 6.45 15.01 -18.62
CA PRO A 49 5.30 14.19 -18.22
C PRO A 49 5.55 12.70 -18.41
N ALA A 50 6.31 12.30 -19.44
CA ALA A 50 6.70 10.90 -19.64
C ALA A 50 7.57 10.38 -18.50
N THR A 51 8.60 11.13 -18.10
CA THR A 51 9.48 10.75 -16.98
C THR A 51 8.71 10.72 -15.65
N ILE A 52 7.86 11.71 -15.38
CA ILE A 52 7.04 11.75 -14.16
C ILE A 52 6.12 10.53 -14.10
N ALA A 53 5.40 10.23 -15.19
CA ALA A 53 4.51 9.09 -15.25
C ALA A 53 5.26 7.78 -15.01
N ALA A 54 6.40 7.57 -15.67
CA ALA A 54 7.21 6.37 -15.52
C ALA A 54 7.76 6.20 -14.08
N VAL A 55 8.36 7.25 -13.52
CA VAL A 55 8.94 7.20 -12.16
C VAL A 55 7.87 6.93 -11.12
N THR A 56 6.74 7.65 -11.18
CA THR A 56 5.65 7.46 -10.22
C THR A 56 4.98 6.08 -10.35
N LEU A 57 4.89 5.53 -11.56
CA LEU A 57 4.40 4.17 -11.79
C LEU A 57 5.32 3.13 -11.15
N VAL A 58 6.64 3.24 -11.37
CA VAL A 58 7.63 2.30 -10.83
C VAL A 58 7.67 2.37 -9.30
N VAL A 59 7.78 3.58 -8.74
CA VAL A 59 7.81 3.79 -7.28
C VAL A 59 6.48 3.37 -6.65
N GLY A 60 5.35 3.68 -7.29
CA GLY A 60 4.02 3.26 -6.87
C GLY A 60 3.90 1.74 -6.78
N SER A 61 4.35 1.03 -7.82
CA SER A 61 4.38 -0.43 -7.88
C SER A 61 5.21 -1.05 -6.76
N LEU A 62 6.44 -0.54 -6.58
CA LEU A 62 7.38 -1.02 -5.56
C LEU A 62 6.87 -0.79 -4.13
N LEU A 63 6.07 0.24 -3.90
CA LEU A 63 5.48 0.53 -2.59
C LEU A 63 4.18 -0.25 -2.34
N LEU A 64 3.38 -0.46 -3.39
CA LEU A 64 2.07 -1.11 -3.29
C LEU A 64 2.21 -2.61 -3.03
N LEU A 65 3.13 -3.29 -3.73
CA LEU A 65 3.36 -4.73 -3.61
C LEU A 65 3.68 -5.18 -2.17
N PRO A 66 4.69 -4.62 -1.47
CA PRO A 66 5.00 -5.01 -0.10
C PRO A 66 3.85 -4.66 0.85
N SER A 67 3.17 -3.54 0.60
CA SER A 67 2.01 -3.14 1.41
C SER A 67 0.88 -4.17 1.32
N ILE A 68 0.58 -4.69 0.12
CA ILE A 68 -0.43 -5.74 -0.10
C ILE A 68 -0.03 -7.02 0.66
N ILE A 69 1.20 -7.49 0.49
CA ILE A 69 1.69 -8.73 1.11
C ILE A 69 1.57 -8.65 2.64
N ILE A 70 2.03 -7.55 3.26
CA ILE A 70 1.96 -7.36 4.71
C ILE A 70 0.50 -7.35 5.18
N GLY A 71 -0.39 -6.67 4.45
CA GLY A 71 -1.81 -6.63 4.82
C GLY A 71 -2.50 -7.99 4.71
N TYR A 72 -2.15 -8.77 3.69
CA TYR A 72 -2.68 -10.12 3.52
C TYR A 72 -2.19 -11.05 4.64
N GLY A 73 -0.90 -10.97 4.99
CA GLY A 73 -0.31 -11.73 6.10
C GLY A 73 -1.00 -11.45 7.44
N VAL A 74 -1.28 -10.19 7.76
CA VAL A 74 -2.03 -9.83 8.98
C VAL A 74 -3.46 -10.37 8.94
N SER A 75 -4.15 -10.22 7.80
CA SER A 75 -5.54 -10.69 7.66
C SER A 75 -5.65 -12.22 7.74
N ALA A 76 -4.65 -12.93 7.21
CA ALA A 76 -4.54 -14.37 7.31
C ALA A 76 -4.29 -14.82 8.76
N ALA A 77 -3.41 -14.12 9.47
CA ALA A 77 -3.13 -14.42 10.88
C ALA A 77 -4.38 -14.19 11.76
N ASP A 78 -5.10 -13.08 11.56
CA ASP A 78 -6.35 -12.80 12.28
C ASP A 78 -7.47 -13.79 11.93
N ARG A 79 -7.39 -14.46 10.77
CA ARG A 79 -8.33 -15.52 10.40
C ARG A 79 -7.96 -16.85 11.07
N ALA A 80 -6.68 -17.20 11.09
CA ALA A 80 -6.20 -18.40 11.78
C ALA A 80 -6.55 -18.37 13.28
N ASP A 81 -6.31 -17.24 13.97
CA ASP A 81 -6.63 -17.11 15.40
C ASP A 81 -8.13 -17.26 15.70
N ARG A 82 -9.01 -16.93 14.75
CA ARG A 82 -10.47 -17.10 14.89
C ARG A 82 -10.94 -18.54 14.67
N ASP A 83 -10.20 -19.29 13.85
CA ASP A 83 -10.54 -20.66 13.50
C ASP A 83 -10.00 -21.67 14.54
N ASP A 84 -8.99 -21.28 15.34
CA ASP A 84 -8.40 -22.08 16.44
C ASP A 84 -9.18 -22.03 17.78
N ASP A 85 -10.24 -21.23 17.89
CA ASP A 85 -11.05 -21.03 19.13
C ASP A 85 -12.21 -22.04 19.26
N TRP A 86 -11.98 -23.32 18.89
CA TRP A 86 -12.92 -24.44 19.03
C TRP A 86 -12.68 -25.26 20.31
#